data_AF-A0A8S3H2D0-F1
#
_entry.id   AF-A0A8S3H2D0-F1
#
_cell.length_a   1.000
_cell.length_b   1.000
_cell.length_c   1.000
_cell.angle_alpha   90.00
_cell.angle_beta   90.00
_cell.angle_gamma   90.00
#
_symmetry.space_group_name_H-M   'P 1'
#
loop_
_entity.id
_entity.type
_entity.pdbx_description
1 polymer ?
#
loop_
_entity_poly.entity_id
_entity_poly.type
_entity_poly.pdbx_seq_one_letter_code
_entity_poly.pdbx_strand_id
1 'polypeptide(L)'
;VQQYIHNKQNSEPKASTPNQTTTETSTVDHYKIPLETHEIIFVDSMSNYERLLDGLFKNNNEEILIGFDCEWKPVFNNTSTSKQRISVMQIALSNEVYLLDLLNFFHTCDPETIQQRLANRLFDDDHVTLLCKNTN
;
A
#
# COMPACT_ATOMS: atom_id res chain seq x y z
N VAL A 1 -24.27 27.54 31.14
CA VAL A 1 -23.47 28.43 30.26
C VAL A 1 -23.40 27.90 28.83
N GLN A 2 -24.19 26.88 28.50
CA GLN A 2 -25.22 27.03 27.45
C GLN A 2 -25.98 28.34 27.62
N GLN A 3 -26.26 28.98 26.47
CA GLN A 3 -27.01 30.22 26.30
C GLN A 3 -26.26 31.46 26.76
N TYR A 4 -25.66 32.19 25.81
CA TYR A 4 -26.00 33.61 25.68
C TYR A 4 -25.85 34.04 24.20
N ILE A 5 -26.98 33.94 23.49
CA ILE A 5 -27.50 34.98 22.57
C ILE A 5 -26.72 35.17 21.25
N HIS A 6 -27.08 34.51 20.14
CA HIS A 6 -28.23 34.80 19.27
C HIS A 6 -28.35 36.28 18.86
N ASN A 7 -28.10 36.55 17.59
CA ASN A 7 -28.68 37.65 16.82
C ASN A 7 -28.51 39.07 17.35
N LYS A 8 -27.50 39.76 16.80
CA LYS A 8 -27.71 41.12 16.31
C LYS A 8 -27.48 41.17 14.81
N GLN A 9 -28.57 41.31 14.06
CA GLN A 9 -28.54 41.84 12.70
C GLN A 9 -28.31 43.36 12.75
N ASN A 10 -27.70 43.84 11.65
CA ASN A 10 -27.65 45.20 11.11
C ASN A 10 -26.69 46.20 11.75
N SER A 11 -25.57 46.45 11.07
CA SER A 11 -25.33 47.71 10.32
C SER A 11 -23.90 47.73 9.72
N GLU A 12 -23.77 47.83 8.39
CA GLU A 12 -22.50 48.17 7.73
C GLU A 12 -22.06 49.60 8.12
N PRO A 13 -20.74 49.92 8.05
CA PRO A 13 -20.21 50.47 6.80
C PRO A 13 -18.86 49.87 6.37
N LYS A 14 -18.68 49.84 5.05
CA LYS A 14 -17.48 49.45 4.29
C LYS A 14 -16.17 50.00 4.87
N ALA A 15 -15.25 49.09 5.20
CA ALA A 15 -13.82 49.35 5.29
C ALA A 15 -13.09 48.34 4.40
N SER A 16 -12.35 48.85 3.42
CA SER A 16 -11.57 48.11 2.44
C SER A 16 -10.56 47.17 3.10
N THR A 17 -10.70 45.86 2.87
CA THR A 17 -9.73 44.84 3.27
C THR A 17 -8.42 45.02 2.51
N PRO A 18 -7.24 44.99 3.18
CA PRO A 18 -5.96 44.89 2.50
C PRO A 18 -5.84 43.52 1.82
N ASN A 19 -5.33 43.52 0.59
CA ASN A 19 -5.12 42.35 -0.27
C ASN A 19 -4.70 41.09 0.49
N GLN A 20 -5.58 40.09 0.53
CA GLN A 20 -5.18 38.71 0.78
C GLN A 20 -4.41 38.24 -0.47
N THR A 21 -3.09 38.15 -0.34
CA THR A 21 -2.24 37.45 -1.30
C THR A 21 -2.75 36.02 -1.42
N THR A 22 -3.33 35.70 -2.58
CA THR A 22 -3.70 34.36 -2.96
C THR A 22 -2.45 33.48 -2.88
N THR A 23 -2.38 32.60 -1.88
CA THR A 23 -1.40 31.52 -1.87
C THR A 23 -1.74 30.60 -3.03
N GLU A 24 -1.08 30.79 -4.17
CA GLU A 24 -1.11 29.87 -5.29
C GLU A 24 -0.62 28.51 -4.78
N THR A 25 -1.55 27.56 -4.65
CA THR A 25 -1.23 26.15 -4.42
C THR A 25 -0.60 25.63 -5.70
N SER A 26 0.73 25.69 -5.81
CA SER A 26 1.46 25.03 -6.90
C SER A 26 1.16 23.54 -6.85
N THR A 27 0.42 23.01 -7.81
CA THR A 27 0.14 21.58 -7.93
C THR A 27 1.44 20.88 -8.31
N VAL A 28 2.02 20.11 -7.39
CA VAL A 28 3.18 19.27 -7.68
C VAL A 28 2.72 18.11 -8.55
N ASP A 29 3.30 18.00 -9.74
CA ASP A 29 3.09 16.86 -10.62
C ASP A 29 3.84 15.65 -10.06
N HIS A 30 3.12 14.55 -9.88
CA HIS A 30 3.65 13.30 -9.33
C HIS A 30 3.42 12.18 -10.33
N TYR A 31 4.31 11.20 -10.33
CA TYR A 31 4.11 10.00 -11.13
C TYR A 31 2.81 9.31 -10.72
N LYS A 32 1.96 9.01 -11.71
CA LYS A 32 0.75 8.22 -11.53
C LYS A 32 0.95 6.88 -12.20
N ILE A 33 0.65 5.82 -11.48
CA ILE A 33 0.71 4.48 -12.05
C ILE A 33 -0.32 4.37 -13.18
N PRO A 34 0.07 3.93 -14.39
CA PRO A 34 -0.85 3.80 -15.52
C PRO A 34 -1.64 2.49 -15.43
N LEU A 35 -2.26 2.24 -14.27
CA LEU A 35 -3.11 1.08 -14.02
C LEU A 35 -4.50 1.54 -13.62
N GLU A 36 -5.49 0.81 -14.09
CA GLU A 36 -6.87 0.96 -13.67
C GLU A 36 -7.06 0.33 -12.28
N THR A 37 -8.07 0.80 -11.52
CA THR A 37 -8.28 0.33 -10.15
C THR A 37 -8.54 -1.18 -10.07
N HIS A 38 -9.13 -1.79 -11.10
CA HIS A 38 -9.41 -3.22 -11.14
C HIS A 38 -8.16 -4.10 -11.39
N GLU A 39 -7.05 -3.50 -11.79
CA GLU A 39 -5.74 -4.13 -11.96
C GLU A 39 -4.92 -4.10 -10.67
N ILE A 40 -5.43 -3.44 -9.62
CA ILE A 40 -4.85 -3.41 -8.28
C ILE A 40 -5.64 -4.38 -7.40
N ILE A 41 -5.05 -5.55 -7.14
CA ILE A 41 -5.70 -6.67 -6.48
C ILE A 41 -5.26 -6.75 -5.03
N PHE A 42 -6.20 -6.55 -4.12
CA PHE A 42 -5.97 -6.74 -2.69
C PHE A 42 -6.02 -8.23 -2.34
N VAL A 43 -4.96 -8.70 -1.71
CA VAL A 43 -4.84 -10.06 -1.20
C VAL A 43 -4.91 -9.96 0.32
N ASP A 44 -6.12 -10.13 0.85
CA ASP A 44 -6.48 -9.95 2.27
C ASP A 44 -7.11 -11.20 2.90
N SER A 45 -7.24 -12.28 2.11
CA SER A 45 -7.85 -13.54 2.52
C SER A 45 -7.08 -14.72 1.95
N MET A 46 -7.16 -15.88 2.62
CA MET A 46 -6.50 -17.09 2.14
C MET A 46 -6.97 -17.51 0.76
N SER A 47 -8.24 -17.29 0.42
CA SER A 47 -8.75 -17.57 -0.93
C SER A 47 -8.06 -16.73 -2.00
N ASN A 48 -7.83 -15.45 -1.73
CA ASN A 48 -7.12 -14.57 -2.65
C ASN A 48 -5.62 -14.93 -2.73
N TYR A 49 -5.04 -15.37 -1.62
CA TYR A 49 -3.67 -15.84 -1.56
C TYR A 49 -3.42 -17.12 -2.37
N GLU A 50 -4.31 -18.12 -2.25
CA GLU A 50 -4.20 -19.32 -3.09
C GLU A 50 -4.38 -18.98 -4.57
N ARG A 51 -5.33 -18.08 -4.90
CA ARG A 51 -5.53 -17.61 -6.28
C ARG A 51 -4.29 -16.90 -6.83
N LEU A 52 -3.61 -16.09 -6.01
CA LEU A 52 -2.33 -15.46 -6.38
C LEU A 52 -1.28 -16.52 -6.71
N LEU A 53 -1.10 -17.53 -5.84
CA LEU A 53 -0.12 -18.61 -6.06
C LEU A 53 -0.47 -19.48 -7.28
N ASP A 54 -1.75 -19.72 -7.55
CA ASP A 54 -2.16 -20.47 -8.73
C ASP A 54 -2.01 -19.64 -10.01
N GLY A 55 -2.23 -18.33 -9.93
CA GLY A 55 -2.17 -17.39 -11.06
C GLY A 55 -0.74 -17.10 -11.51
N LEU A 56 0.13 -16.71 -10.58
CA LEU A 56 1.53 -16.34 -10.85
C LEU A 56 2.32 -17.45 -11.54
N PHE A 57 1.97 -18.71 -11.26
CA PHE A 57 2.78 -19.87 -11.60
C PHE A 57 1.94 -20.94 -12.31
N LYS A 58 0.95 -20.53 -13.11
CA LYS A 58 0.09 -21.46 -13.84
C LYS A 58 0.83 -22.17 -14.98
N ASN A 59 1.84 -21.51 -15.54
CA ASN A 59 2.61 -21.97 -16.69
C ASN A 59 4.10 -22.03 -16.34
N ASN A 60 4.56 -23.09 -15.68
CA ASN A 60 5.94 -23.29 -15.21
C ASN A 60 7.01 -23.38 -16.34
N ASN A 61 6.66 -23.06 -17.59
CA ASN A 61 7.53 -23.17 -18.76
C ASN A 61 7.77 -21.82 -19.44
N GLU A 62 7.12 -20.74 -18.98
CA GLU A 62 7.32 -19.39 -19.49
C GLU A 62 8.11 -18.57 -18.48
N GLU A 63 9.12 -17.83 -18.94
CA GLU A 63 9.83 -16.90 -18.07
C GLU A 63 8.86 -15.81 -17.58
N ILE A 64 8.83 -15.60 -16.28
CA ILE A 64 8.01 -14.58 -15.63
C ILE A 64 8.89 -13.52 -14.99
N LEU A 65 8.62 -12.27 -15.32
CA LEU A 65 9.25 -11.10 -14.73
C LEU A 65 8.32 -10.50 -13.69
N ILE A 66 8.77 -10.43 -12.45
CA ILE A 66 7.98 -9.95 -11.31
C ILE A 66 8.68 -8.75 -10.68
N GLY A 67 7.96 -7.62 -10.60
CA GLY A 67 8.35 -6.52 -9.72
C GLY A 67 8.02 -6.88 -8.28
N PHE A 68 8.98 -6.72 -7.37
CA PHE A 68 8.82 -7.07 -5.97
C PHE A 68 9.24 -5.90 -5.07
N ASP A 69 8.35 -5.52 -4.16
CA ASP A 69 8.62 -4.52 -3.12
C ASP A 69 7.91 -4.89 -1.81
N CYS A 70 8.36 -4.31 -0.71
CA CYS A 70 7.77 -4.56 0.60
C CYS A 70 7.88 -3.38 1.57
N GLU A 71 6.79 -3.11 2.28
CA GLU A 71 6.71 -2.10 3.32
C GLU A 71 6.77 -2.74 4.70
N TRP A 72 7.53 -2.13 5.59
CA TRP A 72 7.81 -2.67 6.93
C TRP A 72 7.03 -1.91 7.99
N LYS A 73 6.48 -2.62 8.99
CA LYS A 73 5.90 -1.99 10.17
C LYS A 73 7.02 -1.62 11.15
N PRO A 74 7.29 -0.31 11.40
CA PRO A 74 8.27 0.09 12.40
C PRO A 74 7.82 -0.31 13.81
N VAL A 75 8.78 -0.64 14.65
CA VAL A 75 8.56 -1.00 16.06
C VAL A 75 8.96 0.20 16.92
N PHE A 76 8.00 0.78 17.65
CA PHE A 76 8.21 2.02 18.42
C PHE A 76 8.53 1.80 19.91
N ASN A 77 8.78 0.55 20.33
CA ASN A 77 9.12 0.21 21.70
C ASN A 77 10.15 -0.92 21.76
N ASN A 78 11.23 -0.69 22.51
CA ASN A 78 12.32 -1.65 22.74
C ASN A 78 11.93 -2.77 23.73
N THR A 79 10.66 -3.16 23.76
CA THR A 79 10.27 -4.40 24.46
C THR A 79 10.76 -5.57 23.62
N SER A 80 11.56 -6.45 24.21
CA SER A 80 12.28 -7.57 23.57
C SER A 80 11.41 -8.60 22.81
N THR A 81 10.11 -8.34 22.67
CA THR A 81 9.09 -9.21 22.09
C THR A 81 8.54 -8.71 20.74
N SER A 82 8.76 -7.45 20.35
CA SER A 82 8.27 -6.92 19.07
C SER A 82 9.33 -7.02 17.98
N LYS A 83 9.26 -8.09 17.18
CA LYS A 83 10.05 -8.23 15.95
C LYS A 83 9.51 -7.29 14.86
N GLN A 84 10.40 -6.70 14.06
CA GLN A 84 10.02 -6.05 12.81
C GLN A 84 9.29 -7.05 11.91
N ARG A 85 8.26 -6.59 11.21
CA ARG A 85 7.45 -7.41 10.31
C ARG A 85 7.18 -6.64 9.04
N ILE A 86 7.13 -7.36 7.92
CA ILE A 86 6.57 -6.83 6.68
C ILE A 86 5.08 -6.61 6.93
N SER A 87 4.60 -5.39 6.64
CA SER A 87 3.18 -5.06 6.73
C SER A 87 2.46 -5.29 5.42
N VAL A 88 3.07 -4.86 4.31
CA VAL A 88 2.50 -4.99 2.97
C VAL A 88 3.59 -5.51 2.05
N MET A 89 3.21 -6.41 1.16
CA MET A 89 4.07 -6.88 0.08
C MET A 89 3.39 -6.58 -1.26
N GLN A 90 4.16 -6.05 -2.20
CA GLN A 90 3.72 -5.69 -3.52
C GLN A 90 4.36 -6.63 -4.54
N ILE A 91 3.52 -7.27 -5.35
CA ILE A 91 3.94 -8.14 -6.45
C ILE A 91 3.34 -7.56 -7.72
N ALA A 92 4.19 -7.00 -8.58
CA ALA A 92 3.79 -6.39 -9.84
C ALA A 92 4.08 -7.33 -11.01
N LEU A 93 3.07 -7.56 -11.83
CA LEU A 93 3.18 -8.15 -13.16
C LEU A 93 3.11 -7.04 -14.21
N SER A 94 3.09 -7.41 -15.49
CA SER A 94 3.04 -6.45 -16.59
C SER A 94 1.76 -5.61 -16.62
N ASN A 95 0.64 -6.16 -16.14
CA ASN A 95 -0.70 -5.56 -16.25
C ASN A 95 -1.48 -5.50 -14.93
N GLU A 96 -0.92 -6.00 -13.83
CA GLU A 96 -1.61 -6.01 -12.54
C GLU A 96 -0.62 -5.95 -11.38
N VAL A 97 -1.11 -5.49 -10.23
CA VAL A 97 -0.34 -5.41 -8.99
C VAL A 97 -1.14 -6.06 -7.89
N TYR A 98 -0.50 -6.98 -7.18
CA TYR A 98 -1.04 -7.60 -5.98
C TYR A 98 -0.51 -6.89 -4.75
N LEU A 99 -1.42 -6.49 -3.86
CA LEU A 99 -1.13 -5.90 -2.56
C LEU A 99 -1.51 -6.88 -1.46
N LEU A 100 -0.52 -7.53 -0.86
CA LEU A 100 -0.73 -8.50 0.20
C LEU A 100 -0.73 -7.79 1.55
N ASP A 101 -1.87 -7.78 2.26
CA ASP A 101 -1.95 -7.30 3.64
C ASP A 101 -1.49 -8.40 4.60
N LEU A 102 -0.19 -8.45 4.85
CA LEU A 102 0.43 -9.46 5.69
C LEU A 102 0.05 -9.30 7.17
N LEU A 103 -0.26 -8.07 7.62
CA LEU A 103 -0.72 -7.87 9.00
C LEU A 103 -2.04 -8.59 9.22
N ASN A 104 -2.97 -8.51 8.26
CA ASN A 104 -4.23 -9.21 8.34
C ASN A 104 -4.04 -10.74 8.35
N PHE A 105 -3.17 -11.27 7.46
CA PHE A 105 -2.87 -12.71 7.43
C PHE A 105 -2.31 -13.24 8.73
N PHE A 106 -1.43 -12.49 9.39
CA PHE A 106 -0.79 -12.93 10.64
C PHE A 106 -1.76 -13.04 11.82
N HIS A 107 -2.98 -12.54 11.70
CA HIS A 107 -4.04 -12.78 12.68
C HIS A 107 -4.70 -14.15 12.52
N THR A 108 -4.74 -14.69 11.30
CA THR A 108 -5.50 -15.91 10.96
C THR A 108 -4.61 -17.09 10.60
N CYS A 109 -3.35 -16.84 10.25
CA CYS A 109 -2.41 -17.83 9.74
C CYS A 109 -1.03 -17.62 10.34
N ASP A 110 -0.25 -18.69 10.38
CA ASP A 110 1.15 -18.63 10.80
C ASP A 110 1.97 -17.80 9.78
N PRO A 111 2.64 -16.71 10.22
CA PRO A 111 3.42 -15.85 9.34
C PRO A 111 4.50 -16.58 8.55
N GLU A 112 5.19 -17.52 9.21
CA GLU A 112 6.31 -18.25 8.61
C GLU A 112 5.81 -19.16 7.50
N THR A 113 4.66 -19.84 7.71
CA THR A 113 4.03 -20.66 6.67
C THR A 113 3.65 -19.85 5.42
N ILE A 114 3.04 -18.67 5.58
CA ILE A 114 2.67 -17.82 4.42
C ILE A 114 3.93 -17.33 3.69
N GLN A 115 4.89 -16.78 4.45
CA GLN A 115 6.11 -16.24 3.86
C GLN A 115 6.94 -17.31 3.17
N GLN A 116 7.10 -18.49 3.79
CA GLN A 116 7.88 -19.59 3.23
C GLN A 116 7.26 -20.12 1.94
N ARG A 117 5.93 -20.30 1.90
CA ARG A 117 5.24 -20.76 0.69
C ARG A 117 5.43 -19.79 -0.47
N LEU A 118 5.31 -18.49 -0.22
CA LEU A 118 5.51 -17.48 -1.23
C LEU A 118 6.98 -17.41 -1.67
N ALA A 119 7.91 -17.45 -0.72
CA ALA A 119 9.34 -17.43 -1.00
C ALA A 119 9.77 -18.60 -1.88
N ASN A 120 9.32 -19.83 -1.57
CA ASN A 120 9.61 -21.00 -2.39
C ASN A 120 9.13 -20.85 -3.84
N ARG A 121 8.07 -20.07 -4.08
CA ARG A 121 7.57 -19.86 -5.43
C ARG A 121 8.29 -18.72 -6.15
N LEU A 122 8.70 -17.68 -5.42
CA LEU A 122 9.36 -16.51 -6.02
C LEU A 122 10.87 -16.71 -6.23
N PHE A 123 11.54 -17.49 -5.39
CA PHE A 123 13.00 -17.58 -5.36
C PHE A 123 13.56 -18.95 -5.77
N ASP A 124 12.78 -20.02 -5.69
CA ASP A 124 13.27 -21.37 -6.04
C ASP A 124 12.84 -21.84 -7.46
N ASP A 125 12.13 -20.99 -8.22
CA ASP A 125 11.73 -21.28 -9.60
C ASP A 125 12.65 -20.55 -10.59
N ASP A 126 13.41 -21.32 -11.37
CA ASP A 126 14.39 -20.81 -12.33
C ASP A 126 13.75 -19.98 -13.47
N HIS A 127 12.44 -20.06 -13.66
CA HIS A 127 11.71 -19.26 -14.65
C HIS A 127 11.30 -17.89 -14.10
N VAL A 128 11.49 -17.63 -12.80
CA VAL A 128 11.11 -16.37 -12.16
C VAL A 128 12.32 -15.43 -12.11
N THR A 129 12.17 -14.27 -12.72
CA THR A 129 13.09 -13.14 -12.55
C THR A 129 12.46 -12.07 -11.67
N LEU A 130 13.09 -11.76 -10.54
CA LEU A 130 12.63 -10.71 -9.64
C LEU A 130 13.35 -9.38 -9.92
N LEU A 131 12.57 -8.33 -10.16
CA LEU A 131 13.02 -6.95 -10.17
C LEU A 131 12.68 -6.30 -8.84
N CYS A 132 13.70 -5.98 -8.06
CA CYS A 132 13.56 -5.22 -6.82
C CYS A 132 14.49 -4.01 -6.85
N LYS A 133 14.11 -2.95 -6.14
CA LYS A 133 14.95 -1.77 -5.96
C LYS A 133 15.21 -1.55 -4.48
N ASN A 134 16.47 -1.69 -4.07
CA ASN A 134 16.89 -1.22 -2.76
C ASN A 134 17.23 0.27 -2.84
N THR A 135 16.55 1.09 -2.03
CA THR A 135 16.98 2.45 -1.75
C THR A 135 18.00 2.42 -0.61
N ASN A 136 19.27 2.67 -0.94
CA ASN A 136 20.34 2.90 0.05
C ASN A 136 20.27 4.32 0.60
#